data_AF-J3MY07-F1
#
_entry.id   AF-J3MY07-F1
#
_cell.length_a   1.000
_cell.length_b   1.000
_cell.length_c   1.000
_cell.angle_alpha   90.00
_cell.angle_beta   90.00
_cell.angle_gamma   90.00
#
_symmetry.space_group_name_H-M   'P 1'
#
loop_
_entity.id
_entity.type
_entity.pdbx_description
1 polymer ?
#
loop_
_entity_poly.entity_id
_entity_poly.type
_entity_poly.pdbx_seq_one_letter_code
_entity_poly.pdbx_strand_id
1 'polypeptide(L)'
;MPPHRPLLSLLLLLAAAVAPTWSKSTLESCSSSTACPAQLSYTLYADLKLAELAALFSADPLAILAANSIDFAVPDPADRILPAGLTLRVPVPCACSDGIRRVTSVRYVSRPGDTLASVASSVYGGLTTPDWISDSNGILDAKPEAVVDAGTTLFVPLHCACFGGVDNGLPAVYLTYVAGKGDTVAAVAQRYRTTATDLMSVNDMATADLAAGDIIVVPLPACRSSFPAFTADYGLAVANGTYAVTANRCVQCSCGPGNLDLFCVPAPLADSTCSSMQCANSSMMLGNFTLLMTSSGCSVTSCSYGGFVNGTILTTLTTALKPQCPAPHQYPPLIPPPTSSFFETYLGPSPTPMASEGGVDPMMVGMAPTSTPSASSGPPPAARYVVGDALGALALCLVANLLW
;
A
#
# COMPACT_ATOMS: atom_id res chain seq x y z
N MET A 1 -21.19 -31.79 59.65
CA MET A 1 -19.94 -31.09 60.00
C MET A 1 -18.77 -31.89 59.42
N PRO A 2 -17.79 -31.24 58.80
CA PRO A 2 -17.76 -31.03 57.35
C PRO A 2 -16.80 -31.98 56.59
N PRO A 3 -16.99 -32.12 55.26
CA PRO A 3 -16.14 -32.90 54.38
C PRO A 3 -14.97 -32.09 53.78
N HIS A 4 -13.97 -32.83 53.32
CA HIS A 4 -12.85 -32.42 52.49
C HIS A 4 -13.22 -31.44 51.36
N ARG A 5 -12.41 -30.38 51.18
CA ARG A 5 -11.79 -29.92 49.90
C ARG A 5 -11.28 -28.46 50.00
N PRO A 6 -9.97 -28.23 50.17
CA PRO A 6 -9.35 -26.95 49.84
C PRO A 6 -8.18 -27.16 48.87
N LEU A 7 -8.43 -27.82 47.73
CA LEU A 7 -7.38 -28.01 46.71
C LEU A 7 -7.83 -27.68 45.28
N LEU A 8 -9.13 -27.42 45.06
CA LEU A 8 -9.64 -26.99 43.77
C LEU A 8 -9.65 -25.45 43.60
N SER A 9 -9.57 -24.70 44.70
CA SER A 9 -9.63 -23.22 44.68
C SER A 9 -8.27 -22.56 44.43
N LEU A 10 -7.16 -23.30 44.48
CA LEU A 10 -5.83 -22.76 44.22
C LEU A 10 -5.39 -22.90 42.75
N LEU A 11 -6.09 -23.73 41.95
CA LEU A 11 -5.77 -23.91 40.53
C LEU A 11 -6.49 -22.93 39.58
N LEU A 12 -7.49 -22.17 40.06
CA LEU A 12 -8.22 -21.19 39.24
C LEU A 12 -7.69 -19.74 39.33
N LEU A 13 -6.69 -19.48 40.18
CA LEU A 13 -6.06 -18.16 40.31
C LEU A 13 -4.76 -18.00 39.49
N LEU A 14 -4.38 -19.02 38.71
CA LEU A 14 -3.28 -18.92 37.73
C LEU A 14 -3.77 -18.59 36.31
N ALA A 15 -5.06 -18.34 36.12
CA ALA A 15 -5.56 -17.84 34.85
C ALA A 15 -5.28 -16.33 34.71
N ALA A 16 -4.28 -16.03 33.88
CA ALA A 16 -4.08 -14.75 33.20
C ALA A 16 -3.61 -13.56 34.06
N ALA A 17 -2.45 -13.68 34.72
CA ALA A 17 -1.53 -12.54 34.77
C ALA A 17 -0.87 -12.40 33.38
N VAL A 18 -1.62 -11.94 32.39
CA VAL A 18 -1.02 -11.42 31.16
C VAL A 18 -0.36 -10.12 31.59
N ALA A 19 0.96 -10.14 31.75
CA ALA A 19 1.70 -8.89 31.87
C ALA A 19 1.28 -8.00 30.70
N PRO A 20 0.95 -6.71 30.92
CA PRO A 20 0.67 -5.81 29.81
C PRO A 20 1.92 -5.81 28.92
N THR A 21 1.82 -6.44 27.75
CA THR A 21 2.85 -6.34 26.74
C THR A 21 2.76 -4.91 26.23
N TRP A 22 3.67 -4.05 26.69
CA TRP A 22 3.78 -2.71 26.15
C TRP A 22 4.13 -2.82 24.68
N SER A 23 3.27 -2.25 23.83
CA SER A 23 3.54 -2.10 22.42
C SER A 23 4.85 -1.33 22.25
N LYS A 24 5.77 -1.88 21.48
CA LYS A 24 6.99 -1.18 21.08
C LYS A 24 6.65 -0.18 19.99
N SER A 25 7.34 0.95 19.97
CA SER A 25 7.18 1.96 18.93
C SER A 25 8.55 2.46 18.49
N THR A 26 8.77 2.48 17.17
CA THR A 26 9.97 3.06 16.59
C THR A 26 9.82 4.57 16.46
N LEU A 27 10.74 5.31 17.07
CA LEU A 27 10.73 6.77 17.08
C LEU A 27 11.97 7.32 16.38
N GLU A 28 11.77 8.11 15.33
CA GLU A 28 12.87 8.84 14.70
C GLU A 28 13.15 10.14 15.46
N SER A 29 14.37 10.26 15.98
CA SER A 29 14.88 11.51 16.55
C SER A 29 15.17 12.53 15.44
N CYS A 30 14.88 13.81 15.68
CA CYS A 30 15.06 14.85 14.67
C CYS A 30 15.53 16.19 15.27
N SER A 31 16.18 16.98 14.43
CA SER A 31 16.63 18.35 14.75
C SER A 31 16.18 19.39 13.71
N SER A 32 15.90 18.98 12.48
CA SER A 32 15.40 19.85 11.41
C SER A 32 13.89 19.99 11.50
N SER A 33 13.39 21.22 11.39
CA SER A 33 11.95 21.51 11.33
C SER A 33 11.32 21.20 9.96
N THR A 34 12.12 20.89 8.93
CA THR A 34 11.60 20.59 7.58
C THR A 34 10.80 19.29 7.59
N ALA A 35 9.53 19.36 7.16
CA ALA A 35 8.69 18.19 6.98
C ALA A 35 9.19 17.32 5.82
N CYS A 36 9.04 16.01 5.95
CA CYS A 36 9.37 15.02 4.93
C CYS A 36 8.13 14.19 4.56
N PRO A 37 8.08 13.63 3.35
CA PRO A 37 6.99 12.73 2.98
C PRO A 37 7.11 11.41 3.76
N ALA A 38 6.01 11.01 4.40
CA ALA A 38 5.85 9.71 5.04
C ALA A 38 4.46 9.15 4.72
N GLN A 39 4.25 7.87 5.03
CA GLN A 39 2.95 7.22 4.89
C GLN A 39 2.54 6.57 6.21
N LEU A 40 1.24 6.49 6.45
CA LEU A 40 0.65 5.73 7.55
C LEU A 40 -0.15 4.57 6.98
N SER A 41 -0.01 3.38 7.55
CA SER A 41 -0.90 2.26 7.26
C SER A 41 -2.09 2.35 8.19
N TYR A 42 -3.27 2.60 7.63
CA TYR A 42 -4.50 2.79 8.39
C TYR A 42 -5.58 1.82 7.93
N THR A 43 -6.20 1.15 8.90
CA THR A 43 -7.33 0.24 8.65
C THR A 43 -8.62 0.92 9.09
N LEU A 44 -9.60 0.99 8.19
CA LEU A 44 -10.87 1.67 8.46
C LEU A 44 -11.64 0.97 9.60
N TYR A 45 -12.01 1.72 10.64
CA TYR A 45 -12.82 1.22 11.76
C TYR A 45 -14.31 1.03 11.41
N ALA A 46 -14.78 1.72 10.38
CA ALA A 46 -16.17 1.70 9.90
C ALA A 46 -16.20 2.00 8.40
N ASP A 47 -17.38 1.84 7.79
CA ASP A 47 -17.62 2.35 6.45
C ASP A 47 -17.54 3.88 6.48
N LEU A 48 -16.60 4.46 5.74
CA LEU A 48 -16.34 5.90 5.75
C LEU A 48 -16.31 6.44 4.33
N LYS A 49 -16.76 7.68 4.15
CA LYS A 49 -16.47 8.41 2.91
C LYS A 49 -14.98 8.69 2.81
N LEU A 50 -14.43 8.71 1.60
CA LEU A 50 -13.03 9.09 1.38
C LEU A 50 -12.75 10.51 1.91
N ALA A 51 -13.70 11.43 1.80
CA ALA A 51 -13.59 12.76 2.40
C ALA A 51 -13.46 12.74 3.92
N GLU A 52 -14.19 11.85 4.60
CA GLU A 52 -14.13 11.71 6.06
C GLU A 52 -12.80 11.11 6.50
N LEU A 53 -12.31 10.09 5.77
CA LEU A 53 -10.97 9.54 5.95
C LEU A 53 -9.89 10.62 5.75
N ALA A 54 -9.98 11.38 4.66
CA ALA A 54 -9.03 12.43 4.34
C ALA A 54 -9.03 13.53 5.42
N ALA A 55 -10.21 13.92 5.90
CA ALA A 55 -10.36 14.87 7.00
C ALA A 55 -9.72 14.36 8.30
N LEU A 56 -9.82 13.06 8.59
CA LEU A 56 -9.22 12.45 9.79
C LEU A 56 -7.70 12.64 9.83
N PHE A 57 -7.02 12.66 8.68
CA PHE A 57 -5.57 12.81 8.59
C PHE A 57 -5.11 14.17 8.08
N SER A 58 -6.04 15.11 7.83
CA SER A 58 -5.75 16.38 7.13
C SER A 58 -5.01 16.14 5.79
N ALA A 59 -5.43 15.09 5.07
CA ALA A 59 -4.83 14.64 3.82
C ALA A 59 -5.71 15.01 2.62
N ASP A 60 -5.13 14.94 1.42
CA ASP A 60 -5.88 15.09 0.17
C ASP A 60 -6.50 13.74 -0.26
N PRO A 61 -7.83 13.68 -0.55
CA PRO A 61 -8.48 12.44 -1.00
C PRO A 61 -7.79 11.77 -2.19
N LEU A 62 -7.33 12.56 -3.17
CA LEU A 62 -6.69 12.06 -4.38
C LEU A 62 -5.30 11.49 -4.07
N ALA A 63 -4.57 12.12 -3.16
CA ALA A 63 -3.28 11.61 -2.68
C ALA A 63 -3.42 10.25 -1.97
N ILE A 64 -4.51 10.02 -1.22
CA ILE A 64 -4.80 8.71 -0.61
C ILE A 64 -5.03 7.66 -1.70
N LEU A 65 -5.86 7.94 -2.71
CA LEU A 65 -6.09 6.97 -3.79
C LEU A 65 -4.81 6.67 -4.58
N ALA A 66 -4.04 7.71 -4.91
CA ALA A 66 -2.78 7.59 -5.64
C ALA A 66 -1.75 6.74 -4.90
N ALA A 67 -1.62 6.93 -3.58
CA ALA A 67 -0.70 6.15 -2.73
C ALA A 67 -1.09 4.68 -2.59
N ASN A 68 -2.32 4.31 -2.96
CA ASN A 68 -2.83 2.95 -2.94
C ASN A 68 -3.07 2.36 -4.34
N SER A 69 -2.70 3.09 -5.40
CA SER A 69 -2.99 2.72 -6.79
C SER A 69 -4.46 2.41 -7.04
N ILE A 70 -5.36 3.07 -6.31
CA ILE A 70 -6.80 2.97 -6.54
C ILE A 70 -7.17 3.96 -7.62
N ASP A 71 -7.99 3.57 -8.60
CA ASP A 71 -8.39 4.44 -9.70
C ASP A 71 -8.94 5.79 -9.18
N PHE A 72 -8.23 6.85 -9.54
CA PHE A 72 -8.46 8.22 -9.12
C PHE A 72 -8.82 9.15 -10.30
N ALA A 73 -9.10 8.56 -11.48
CA ALA A 73 -9.59 9.27 -12.65
C ALA A 73 -11.12 9.43 -12.66
N VAL A 74 -11.78 9.12 -11.54
CA VAL A 74 -13.24 9.17 -11.40
C VAL A 74 -13.67 10.55 -10.87
N PRO A 75 -14.75 11.17 -11.38
CA PRO A 75 -15.29 12.39 -10.82
C PRO A 75 -15.73 12.20 -9.37
N ASP A 76 -15.56 13.25 -8.55
CA ASP A 76 -15.97 13.34 -7.16
C ASP A 76 -15.54 12.15 -6.26
N PRO A 77 -14.23 11.82 -6.21
CA PRO A 77 -13.74 10.69 -5.41
C PRO A 77 -14.02 10.85 -3.91
N ALA A 78 -14.25 12.08 -3.45
CA ALA A 78 -14.48 12.45 -2.06
C ALA A 78 -15.74 11.79 -1.45
N ASP A 79 -16.82 11.62 -2.22
CA ASP A 79 -18.08 11.08 -1.72
C ASP A 79 -18.13 9.54 -1.72
N ARG A 80 -17.07 8.89 -2.21
CA ARG A 80 -17.01 7.45 -2.27
C ARG A 80 -16.90 6.83 -0.88
N ILE A 81 -17.77 5.86 -0.61
CA ILE A 81 -17.73 5.04 0.61
C ILE A 81 -16.71 3.92 0.44
N LEU A 82 -15.86 3.76 1.45
CA LEU A 82 -14.85 2.71 1.56
C LEU A 82 -15.25 1.77 2.71
N PRO A 83 -15.14 0.44 2.52
CA PRO A 83 -15.62 -0.52 3.50
C PRO A 83 -14.71 -0.60 4.74
N ALA A 84 -15.33 -0.87 5.89
CA ALA A 84 -14.64 -1.19 7.14
C ALA A 84 -13.65 -2.35 6.95
N GLY A 85 -12.51 -2.29 7.64
CA GLY A 85 -11.44 -3.28 7.54
C GLY A 85 -10.53 -3.12 6.31
N LEU A 86 -10.83 -2.21 5.38
CA LEU A 86 -9.90 -1.87 4.30
C LEU A 86 -8.66 -1.19 4.88
N THR A 87 -7.47 -1.69 4.55
CA THR A 87 -6.20 -1.04 4.89
C THR A 87 -5.72 -0.17 3.74
N LEU A 88 -5.39 1.09 4.05
CA LEU A 88 -4.90 2.09 3.10
C LEU A 88 -3.61 2.72 3.60
N ARG A 89 -2.78 3.14 2.66
CA ARG A 89 -1.64 4.03 2.88
C ARG A 89 -2.13 5.47 2.82
N VAL A 90 -1.89 6.24 3.88
CA VAL A 90 -2.27 7.65 3.97
C VAL A 90 -1.00 8.50 3.94
N PRO A 91 -0.75 9.29 2.88
CA PRO A 91 0.38 10.21 2.83
C PRO A 91 0.21 11.33 3.84
N VAL A 92 1.27 11.60 4.61
CA VAL A 92 1.27 12.64 5.65
C VAL A 92 2.59 13.42 5.66
N PRO A 93 2.55 14.73 5.98
CA PRO A 93 3.77 15.48 6.24
C PRO A 93 4.32 15.10 7.63
N CYS A 94 5.51 14.53 7.66
CA CYS A 94 6.18 14.14 8.90
C CYS A 94 7.13 15.25 9.35
N ALA A 95 6.76 15.98 10.41
CA ALA A 95 7.51 17.13 10.90
C ALA A 95 8.24 16.81 12.22
N CYS A 96 9.23 17.61 12.55
CA CYS A 96 9.91 17.50 13.83
C CYS A 96 9.17 18.31 14.91
N SER A 97 8.81 17.65 16.01
CA SER A 97 8.24 18.30 17.19
C SER A 97 8.87 17.70 18.45
N ASP A 98 9.38 18.55 19.33
CA ASP A 98 10.03 18.16 20.59
C ASP A 98 11.12 17.09 20.41
N GLY A 99 11.91 17.21 19.35
CA GLY A 99 13.02 16.30 19.04
C GLY A 99 12.61 14.96 18.43
N ILE A 100 11.32 14.71 18.19
CA ILE A 100 10.79 13.45 17.62
C ILE A 100 9.93 13.75 16.39
N ARG A 101 10.07 12.93 15.35
CA ARG A 101 9.22 12.99 14.16
C ARG A 101 7.79 12.57 14.48
N ARG A 102 6.83 13.43 14.13
CA ARG A 102 5.39 13.14 14.27
C ARG A 102 4.57 13.95 13.27
N VAL A 103 3.37 13.46 12.98
CA VAL A 103 2.38 14.23 12.23
C VAL A 103 1.70 15.20 13.20
N THR A 104 1.71 16.49 12.89
CA THR A 104 1.19 17.56 13.75
C THR A 104 0.00 18.31 13.14
N SER A 105 -0.45 17.94 11.95
CA SER A 105 -1.58 18.60 11.28
C SER A 105 -2.95 18.10 11.74
N VAL A 106 -3.01 16.96 12.44
CA VAL A 106 -4.25 16.26 12.72
C VAL A 106 -5.00 16.88 13.89
N ARG A 107 -6.28 17.16 13.65
CA ARG A 107 -7.22 17.72 14.63
C ARG A 107 -8.49 16.88 14.63
N TYR A 108 -8.88 16.39 15.80
CA TYR A 108 -10.06 15.56 15.98
C TYR A 108 -11.09 16.28 16.84
N VAL A 109 -12.35 16.31 16.40
CA VAL A 109 -13.45 16.82 17.21
C VAL A 109 -14.13 15.65 17.91
N SER A 110 -14.06 15.62 19.24
CA SER A 110 -14.60 14.54 20.06
C SER A 110 -16.11 14.40 19.90
N ARG A 111 -16.57 13.15 19.87
CA ARG A 111 -17.96 12.73 19.84
C ARG A 111 -18.42 12.34 21.24
N PRO A 112 -19.75 12.34 21.50
CA PRO A 112 -20.28 11.86 22.78
C PRO A 112 -19.81 10.44 23.10
N GLY A 113 -19.21 10.26 24.27
CA GLY A 113 -18.70 8.98 24.75
C GLY A 113 -17.25 8.66 24.35
N ASP A 114 -16.57 9.55 23.62
CA ASP A 114 -15.16 9.38 23.33
C ASP A 114 -14.30 9.43 24.59
N THR A 115 -13.26 8.60 24.59
CA THR A 115 -12.18 8.59 25.57
C THR A 115 -10.85 8.75 24.82
N LEU A 116 -9.78 9.15 25.50
CA LEU A 116 -8.46 9.19 24.87
C LEU A 116 -8.04 7.80 24.34
N ALA A 117 -8.37 6.75 25.08
CA ALA A 117 -8.17 5.35 24.67
C ALA A 117 -8.93 4.97 23.39
N SER A 118 -10.23 5.28 23.30
CA SER A 118 -11.03 4.95 22.11
C SER A 118 -10.59 5.76 20.89
N VAL A 119 -10.23 7.02 21.06
CA VAL A 119 -9.69 7.85 19.98
C VAL A 119 -8.37 7.28 19.46
N ALA A 120 -7.43 6.98 20.35
CA ALA A 120 -6.13 6.45 19.95
C ALA A 120 -6.23 5.06 19.28
N SER A 121 -6.91 4.12 19.93
CA SER A 121 -6.93 2.71 19.52
C SER A 121 -7.94 2.41 18.40
N SER A 122 -9.14 2.99 18.46
CA SER A 122 -10.24 2.67 17.54
C SER A 122 -10.30 3.65 16.38
N VAL A 123 -10.30 4.97 16.66
CA VAL A 123 -10.42 5.98 15.61
C VAL A 123 -9.14 6.09 14.78
N TYR A 124 -7.97 6.09 15.42
CA TYR A 124 -6.67 6.18 14.74
C TYR A 124 -5.94 4.84 14.62
N GLY A 125 -6.60 3.73 14.95
CA GLY A 125 -6.08 2.38 14.72
C GLY A 125 -4.76 2.08 15.44
N GLY A 126 -4.46 2.77 16.55
CA GLY A 126 -3.21 2.59 17.29
C GLY A 126 -2.00 3.36 16.73
N LEU A 127 -2.19 4.28 15.77
CA LEU A 127 -1.12 5.16 15.25
C LEU A 127 -0.63 6.20 16.27
N THR A 128 -1.28 6.27 17.42
CA THR A 128 -0.97 7.14 18.56
C THR A 128 -1.36 6.46 19.87
N THR A 129 -0.99 7.05 21.00
CA THR A 129 -1.33 6.55 22.33
C THR A 129 -2.14 7.59 23.11
N PRO A 130 -2.93 7.18 24.12
CA PRO A 130 -3.69 8.11 24.96
C PRO A 130 -2.80 9.17 25.62
N ASP A 131 -1.63 8.74 26.10
CA ASP A 131 -0.65 9.61 26.76
C ASP A 131 -0.10 10.68 25.80
N TRP A 132 0.19 10.30 24.55
CA TRP A 132 0.61 11.27 23.53
C TRP A 132 -0.46 12.30 23.21
N ILE A 133 -1.73 11.89 23.20
CA ILE A 133 -2.85 12.83 23.03
C ILE A 133 -2.96 13.73 24.26
N SER A 134 -2.96 13.21 25.48
CA SER A 134 -3.06 14.03 26.69
C SER A 134 -1.93 15.05 26.80
N ASP A 135 -0.69 14.61 26.59
CA ASP A 135 0.51 15.46 26.68
C ASP A 135 0.46 16.60 25.65
N SER A 136 0.05 16.30 24.43
CA SER A 136 -0.02 17.29 23.35
C SER A 136 -1.18 18.28 23.50
N ASN A 137 -2.15 17.98 24.37
CA ASN A 137 -3.28 18.85 24.67
C ASN A 137 -3.20 19.48 26.07
N GLY A 138 -2.10 19.28 26.80
CA GLY A 138 -1.92 19.81 28.15
C GLY A 138 -2.90 19.26 29.18
N ILE A 139 -3.42 18.05 28.95
CA ILE A 139 -4.36 17.38 29.85
C ILE A 139 -3.55 16.62 30.90
N LEU A 140 -3.37 17.25 32.07
CA LEU A 140 -2.60 16.68 33.18
C LEU A 140 -3.36 15.53 33.86
N ASP A 141 -2.63 14.48 34.26
CA ASP A 141 -3.15 13.32 34.99
C ASP A 141 -4.36 12.62 34.32
N ALA A 142 -4.46 12.72 33.00
CA ALA A 142 -5.54 12.12 32.24
C ALA A 142 -5.49 10.59 32.35
N LYS A 143 -6.55 9.99 32.86
CA LYS A 143 -6.73 8.53 32.75
C LYS A 143 -7.06 8.20 31.29
N PRO A 144 -6.52 7.12 30.70
CA PRO A 144 -6.84 6.73 29.32
C PRO A 144 -8.34 6.57 29.06
N GLU A 145 -9.10 6.14 30.07
CA GLU A 145 -10.54 5.93 30.04
C GLU A 145 -11.35 7.19 30.38
N ALA A 146 -10.70 8.33 30.63
CA ALA A 146 -11.39 9.57 30.88
C ALA A 146 -12.19 9.99 29.65
N VAL A 147 -13.49 10.23 29.87
CA VAL A 147 -14.40 10.72 28.83
C VAL A 147 -13.98 12.14 28.47
N VAL A 148 -13.87 12.39 27.17
CA VAL A 148 -13.63 13.71 26.61
C VAL A 148 -14.98 14.36 26.31
N ASP A 149 -15.18 15.61 26.76
CA ASP A 149 -16.39 16.36 26.47
C ASP A 149 -16.61 16.48 24.96
N ALA A 150 -17.83 16.23 24.49
CA ALA A 150 -18.17 16.28 23.07
C ALA A 150 -17.95 17.69 22.49
N GLY A 151 -17.41 17.76 21.27
CA GLY A 151 -17.08 19.02 20.60
C GLY A 151 -15.69 19.57 20.94
N THR A 152 -14.96 18.94 21.86
CA THR A 152 -13.56 19.28 22.15
C THR A 152 -12.70 18.99 20.93
N THR A 153 -11.91 19.98 20.51
CA THR A 153 -10.91 19.77 19.45
C THR A 153 -9.60 19.29 20.08
N LEU A 154 -9.24 18.03 19.84
CA LEU A 154 -7.99 17.42 20.26
C LEU A 154 -6.94 17.54 19.15
N PHE A 155 -5.74 17.94 19.52
CA PHE A 155 -4.55 17.74 18.71
C PHE A 155 -4.09 16.29 18.82
N VAL A 156 -4.01 15.57 17.70
CA VAL A 156 -3.68 14.14 17.72
C VAL A 156 -2.33 13.92 17.03
N PRO A 157 -1.22 13.80 17.78
CA PRO A 157 0.07 13.48 17.17
C PRO A 157 0.06 12.04 16.67
N LEU A 158 0.52 11.80 15.45
CA LEU A 158 0.67 10.44 14.91
C LEU A 158 2.15 10.10 14.71
N HIS A 159 2.51 8.85 14.98
CA HIS A 159 3.86 8.35 14.74
C HIS A 159 4.20 8.37 13.26
N CYS A 160 5.33 8.96 12.90
CA CYS A 160 5.87 8.94 11.55
C CYS A 160 7.39 8.95 11.57
N ALA A 161 7.98 8.46 10.50
CA ALA A 161 9.41 8.51 10.25
C ALA A 161 9.65 8.68 8.75
N CYS A 162 10.83 9.15 8.39
CA CYS A 162 11.29 9.29 7.03
C CYS A 162 12.78 9.04 6.84
N PHE A 163 13.62 9.07 7.89
CA PHE A 163 15.05 8.74 7.83
C PHE A 163 15.79 9.33 6.61
N GLY A 164 15.52 10.60 6.30
CA GLY A 164 16.12 11.29 5.14
C GLY A 164 15.62 10.86 3.75
N GLY A 165 14.67 9.92 3.67
CA GLY A 165 14.06 9.40 2.44
C GLY A 165 14.99 8.47 1.67
N VAL A 166 15.85 7.75 2.39
CA VAL A 166 16.85 6.83 1.85
C VAL A 166 16.91 5.60 2.75
N ASP A 167 17.03 4.41 2.16
CA ASP A 167 17.32 3.15 2.82
C ASP A 167 18.48 2.47 2.08
N ASN A 168 19.55 2.10 2.80
CA ASN A 168 20.76 1.53 2.21
C ASN A 168 21.34 2.28 0.99
N GLY A 169 21.21 3.61 0.96
CA GLY A 169 21.67 4.46 -0.15
C GLY A 169 20.72 4.54 -1.35
N LEU A 170 19.57 3.86 -1.30
CA LEU A 170 18.53 3.89 -2.32
C LEU A 170 17.33 4.72 -1.86
N PRO A 171 16.58 5.39 -2.76
CA PRO A 171 15.43 6.17 -2.35
C PRO A 171 14.33 5.32 -1.70
N ALA A 172 13.81 5.80 -0.57
CA ALA A 172 12.77 5.11 0.18
C ALA A 172 11.70 6.08 0.70
N VAL A 173 10.47 5.58 0.80
CA VAL A 173 9.38 6.22 1.53
C VAL A 173 9.05 5.32 2.71
N TYR A 174 8.93 5.88 3.91
CA TYR A 174 8.70 5.09 5.11
C TYR A 174 7.22 5.06 5.46
N LEU A 175 6.74 3.85 5.79
CA LEU A 175 5.36 3.58 6.17
C LEU A 175 5.29 3.22 7.65
N THR A 176 4.62 4.02 8.47
CA THR A 176 4.27 3.62 9.83
C THR A 176 3.20 2.53 9.77
N TYR A 177 3.45 1.41 10.43
CA TYR A 177 2.60 0.23 10.41
C TYR A 177 2.32 -0.25 11.84
N VAL A 178 1.05 -0.40 12.19
CA VAL A 178 0.62 -1.00 13.47
C VAL A 178 0.44 -2.50 13.25
N ALA A 179 1.22 -3.30 13.94
CA ALA A 179 1.24 -4.75 13.80
C ALA A 179 -0.11 -5.37 14.20
N GLY A 180 -0.66 -6.16 13.28
CA GLY A 180 -1.86 -6.95 13.50
C GLY A 180 -1.58 -8.24 14.26
N LYS A 181 -2.65 -8.88 14.72
CA LYS A 181 -2.55 -10.21 15.35
C LYS A 181 -2.08 -11.24 14.33
N GLY A 182 -0.96 -11.89 14.62
CA GLY A 182 -0.38 -12.94 13.77
C GLY A 182 0.58 -12.41 12.71
N ASP A 183 0.85 -11.10 12.67
CA ASP A 183 1.89 -10.55 11.81
C ASP A 183 3.27 -11.08 12.20
N THR A 184 4.12 -11.26 11.20
CA THR A 184 5.54 -11.58 11.37
C THR A 184 6.37 -10.61 10.54
N VAL A 185 7.60 -10.34 10.98
CA VAL A 185 8.55 -9.48 10.23
C VAL A 185 8.68 -9.93 8.78
N ALA A 186 8.79 -11.24 8.53
CA ALA A 186 8.92 -11.80 7.19
C ALA A 186 7.68 -11.54 6.31
N ALA A 187 6.48 -11.75 6.85
CA ALA A 187 5.24 -11.53 6.11
C ALA A 187 5.02 -10.05 5.80
N VAL A 188 5.31 -9.15 6.76
CA VAL A 188 5.22 -7.69 6.55
C VAL A 188 6.24 -7.26 5.50
N ALA A 189 7.50 -7.69 5.59
CA ALA A 189 8.53 -7.36 4.63
C ALA A 189 8.15 -7.80 3.20
N GLN A 190 7.67 -9.03 3.05
CA GLN A 190 7.20 -9.56 1.77
C GLN A 190 6.02 -8.74 1.22
N ARG A 191 5.04 -8.40 2.05
CA ARG A 191 3.85 -7.60 1.64
C ARG A 191 4.24 -6.25 1.05
N TYR A 192 5.27 -5.62 1.60
CA TYR A 192 5.72 -4.29 1.21
C TYR A 192 6.94 -4.28 0.30
N ARG A 193 7.37 -5.45 -0.21
CA ARG A 193 8.51 -5.63 -1.12
C ARG A 193 9.81 -5.04 -0.55
N THR A 194 10.03 -5.23 0.75
CA THR A 194 11.29 -4.95 1.43
C THR A 194 11.87 -6.27 1.97
N THR A 195 13.01 -6.22 2.66
CA THR A 195 13.62 -7.39 3.29
C THR A 195 13.36 -7.41 4.78
N ALA A 196 13.35 -8.60 5.39
CA ALA A 196 13.24 -8.72 6.84
C ALA A 196 14.43 -8.02 7.54
N THR A 197 15.62 -8.07 6.94
CA THR A 197 16.82 -7.41 7.45
C THR A 197 16.67 -5.89 7.46
N ASP A 198 16.21 -5.29 6.36
CA ASP A 198 16.01 -3.84 6.27
C ASP A 198 14.91 -3.40 7.24
N LEU A 199 13.81 -4.16 7.30
CA LEU A 199 12.73 -3.90 8.26
C LEU A 199 13.23 -3.95 9.70
N MET A 200 14.01 -4.97 10.08
CA MET A 200 14.57 -5.06 11.43
C MET A 200 15.59 -3.96 11.72
N SER A 201 16.44 -3.62 10.74
CA SER A 201 17.47 -2.59 10.88
C SER A 201 16.86 -1.20 11.11
N VAL A 202 15.82 -0.83 10.36
CA VAL A 202 15.13 0.47 10.50
C VAL A 202 14.42 0.61 11.86
N ASN A 203 14.06 -0.51 12.49
CA ASN A 203 13.32 -0.56 13.75
C ASN A 203 14.20 -0.94 14.94
N ASP A 204 15.52 -0.98 14.79
CA ASP A 204 16.48 -1.39 15.82
C ASP A 204 16.11 -2.74 16.48
N MET A 205 15.55 -3.68 15.71
CA MET A 205 15.06 -4.96 16.20
C MET A 205 16.20 -5.98 16.34
N ALA A 206 16.49 -6.41 17.57
CA ALA A 206 17.47 -7.47 17.84
C ALA A 206 16.95 -8.87 17.46
N THR A 207 15.64 -9.10 17.56
CA THR A 207 14.95 -10.34 17.22
C THR A 207 13.76 -10.03 16.31
N ALA A 208 13.30 -11.03 15.54
CA ALA A 208 12.15 -10.88 14.65
C ALA A 208 10.80 -10.97 15.40
N ASP A 209 10.78 -10.66 16.70
CA ASP A 209 9.59 -10.71 17.53
C ASP A 209 8.73 -9.48 17.26
N LEU A 210 7.53 -9.70 16.74
CA LEU A 210 6.56 -8.66 16.43
C LEU A 210 5.25 -8.97 17.16
N ALA A 211 4.87 -8.11 18.10
CA ALA A 211 3.63 -8.26 18.86
C ALA A 211 2.50 -7.44 18.24
N ALA A 212 1.26 -7.89 18.42
CA ALA A 212 0.10 -7.12 18.00
C ALA A 212 0.05 -5.78 18.73
N GLY A 213 -0.14 -4.69 17.99
CA GLY A 213 -0.12 -3.32 18.50
C GLY A 213 1.25 -2.64 18.47
N ASP A 214 2.35 -3.35 18.15
CA ASP A 214 3.65 -2.73 17.93
C ASP A 214 3.57 -1.75 16.75
N ILE A 215 4.16 -0.56 16.88
CA ILE A 215 4.26 0.44 15.82
C ILE A 215 5.67 0.35 15.22
N ILE A 216 5.74 -0.19 14.02
CA ILE A 216 7.00 -0.33 13.26
C ILE A 216 7.01 0.58 12.04
N VAL A 217 8.18 0.87 11.51
CA VAL A 217 8.39 1.64 10.29
C VAL A 217 8.88 0.72 9.19
N VAL A 218 8.16 0.66 8.07
CA VAL A 218 8.51 -0.18 6.92
C VAL A 218 9.15 0.68 5.83
N PRO A 219 10.41 0.42 5.44
CA PRO A 219 11.03 1.09 4.30
C PRO A 219 10.40 0.58 3.00
N LEU A 220 9.74 1.45 2.24
CA LEU A 220 9.22 1.16 0.92
C LEU A 220 10.24 1.63 -0.13
N PRO A 221 10.72 0.75 -1.04
CA PRO A 221 11.49 1.19 -2.19
C PRO A 221 10.72 2.28 -2.94
N ALA A 222 11.39 3.33 -3.39
CA ALA A 222 10.72 4.48 -3.97
C ALA A 222 11.48 5.08 -5.15
N CYS A 223 10.78 5.93 -5.89
CA CYS A 223 11.34 6.84 -6.87
C CYS A 223 11.38 8.21 -6.23
N ARG A 224 12.50 8.93 -6.36
CA ARG A 224 12.67 10.27 -5.82
C ARG A 224 12.89 11.26 -6.93
N SER A 225 12.23 12.41 -6.84
CA SER A 225 12.40 13.48 -7.81
C SER A 225 13.77 14.14 -7.68
N SER A 226 14.25 14.69 -8.79
CA SER A 226 15.43 15.56 -8.85
C SER A 226 15.04 17.03 -9.01
N PHE A 227 13.87 17.43 -8.49
CA PHE A 227 13.38 18.80 -8.65
C PHE A 227 14.25 19.79 -7.87
N PRO A 228 14.38 21.05 -8.33
CA PRO A 228 15.15 22.07 -7.62
C PRO A 228 14.59 22.38 -6.23
N ALA A 229 15.45 22.73 -5.27
CA ALA A 229 15.05 23.00 -3.89
C ALA A 229 14.05 24.16 -3.69
N PHE A 230 13.90 25.04 -4.69
CA PHE A 230 12.94 26.15 -4.65
C PHE A 230 11.52 25.75 -5.06
N THR A 231 11.31 24.52 -5.56
CA THR A 231 9.98 24.06 -5.96
C THR A 231 9.18 23.59 -4.76
N ALA A 232 7.86 23.80 -4.80
CA ALA A 232 6.97 23.43 -3.70
C ALA A 232 6.93 21.91 -3.43
N ASP A 233 7.23 21.12 -4.45
CA ASP A 233 7.29 19.66 -4.43
C ASP A 233 8.73 19.12 -4.48
N TYR A 234 9.69 19.92 -4.02
CA TYR A 234 11.03 19.45 -3.77
C TYR A 234 11.03 18.22 -2.85
N GLY A 235 11.78 17.19 -3.24
CA GLY A 235 11.85 15.94 -2.47
C GLY A 235 10.61 15.05 -2.62
N LEU A 236 9.76 15.28 -3.63
CA LEU A 236 8.68 14.37 -3.98
C LEU A 236 9.23 12.94 -4.13
N ALA A 237 8.68 12.02 -3.34
CA ALA A 237 9.01 10.61 -3.38
C ALA A 237 7.74 9.78 -3.53
N VAL A 238 7.79 8.76 -4.38
CA VAL A 238 6.65 7.90 -4.70
C VAL A 238 7.06 6.46 -4.45
N ALA A 239 6.31 5.76 -3.61
CA ALA A 239 6.58 4.35 -3.31
C ALA A 239 6.45 3.48 -4.58
N ASN A 240 7.22 2.41 -4.64
CA ASN A 240 7.21 1.48 -5.76
C ASN A 240 5.83 0.85 -5.94
N GLY A 241 5.31 0.89 -7.16
CA GLY A 241 4.00 0.40 -7.53
C GLY A 241 2.86 1.36 -7.19
N THR A 242 3.16 2.63 -6.86
CA THR A 242 2.16 3.64 -6.53
C THR A 242 2.30 4.92 -7.33
N TYR A 243 1.39 5.85 -7.07
CA TYR A 243 1.34 7.17 -7.69
C TYR A 243 1.41 8.28 -6.63
N ALA A 244 1.73 9.48 -7.09
CA ALA A 244 1.52 10.71 -6.34
C ALA A 244 0.95 11.79 -7.27
N VAL A 245 0.17 12.70 -6.70
CA VAL A 245 -0.38 13.84 -7.42
C VAL A 245 0.22 15.11 -6.83
N THR A 246 0.69 16.00 -7.70
CA THR A 246 1.36 17.27 -7.34
C THR A 246 0.87 18.41 -8.24
N ALA A 247 1.45 19.60 -8.07
CA ALA A 247 1.14 20.81 -8.84
C ALA A 247 -0.36 21.13 -8.86
N ASN A 248 -0.97 21.27 -7.67
CA ASN A 248 -2.41 21.55 -7.53
C ASN A 248 -3.32 20.57 -8.30
N ARG A 249 -2.98 19.28 -8.30
CA ARG A 249 -3.71 18.20 -9.00
C ARG A 249 -3.56 18.18 -10.53
N CYS A 250 -2.59 18.91 -11.07
CA CYS A 250 -2.34 18.94 -12.51
C CYS A 250 -1.38 17.86 -13.00
N VAL A 251 -0.50 17.34 -12.14
CA VAL A 251 0.55 16.38 -12.52
C VAL A 251 0.42 15.12 -11.69
N GLN A 252 0.41 13.97 -12.37
CA GLN A 252 0.48 12.64 -11.77
C GLN A 252 1.86 12.06 -12.02
N CYS A 253 2.53 11.61 -10.96
CA CYS A 253 3.79 10.89 -11.03
C CYS A 253 3.60 9.44 -10.58
N SER A 254 4.32 8.52 -11.24
CA SER A 254 4.26 7.08 -11.02
C SER A 254 5.66 6.53 -10.75
N CYS A 255 5.73 5.45 -9.98
CA CYS A 255 6.98 4.77 -9.66
C CYS A 255 6.84 3.25 -9.81
N GLY A 256 7.76 2.61 -10.52
CA GLY A 256 7.73 1.16 -10.74
C GLY A 256 6.54 0.68 -11.56
N PRO A 257 6.30 -0.64 -11.65
CA PRO A 257 7.06 -1.70 -10.98
C PRO A 257 8.35 -2.13 -11.70
N GLY A 258 8.57 -1.71 -12.95
CA GLY A 258 9.69 -2.19 -13.77
C GLY A 258 11.06 -1.56 -13.44
N ASN A 259 11.08 -0.29 -13.03
CA ASN A 259 12.28 0.43 -12.59
C ASN A 259 11.92 1.44 -11.47
N LEU A 260 12.93 1.97 -10.78
CA LEU A 260 12.73 2.99 -9.74
C LEU A 260 12.96 4.42 -10.29
N ASP A 261 12.56 4.65 -11.54
CA ASP A 261 12.57 5.98 -12.15
C ASP A 261 11.21 6.65 -12.00
N LEU A 262 11.21 7.93 -11.60
CA LEU A 262 9.99 8.71 -11.48
C LEU A 262 9.50 9.13 -12.86
N PHE A 263 8.26 8.77 -13.20
CA PHE A 263 7.65 9.15 -14.47
C PHE A 263 6.36 9.93 -14.25
N CYS A 264 6.29 11.15 -14.80
CA CYS A 264 5.17 12.07 -14.59
C CYS A 264 4.46 12.42 -15.90
N VAL A 265 3.14 12.54 -15.82
CA VAL A 265 2.21 12.87 -16.90
C VAL A 265 1.18 13.89 -16.41
N PRO A 266 0.45 14.57 -17.31
CA PRO A 266 -0.74 15.30 -16.94
C PRO A 266 -1.72 14.41 -16.16
N ALA A 267 -2.26 14.93 -15.06
CA ALA A 267 -3.23 14.19 -14.27
C ALA A 267 -4.54 13.97 -15.05
N PRO A 268 -5.29 12.87 -14.82
CA PRO A 268 -6.49 12.54 -15.58
C PRO A 268 -7.61 13.59 -15.45
N LEU A 269 -7.66 14.26 -14.30
CA LEU A 269 -8.65 15.28 -13.96
C LEU A 269 -8.06 16.70 -14.04
N ALA A 270 -6.93 16.88 -14.72
CA ALA A 270 -6.36 18.20 -14.94
C ALA A 270 -7.34 19.06 -15.77
N ASP A 271 -7.70 20.22 -15.23
CA ASP A 271 -8.63 21.15 -15.86
C ASP A 271 -7.90 22.33 -16.51
N SER A 272 -8.65 23.31 -17.01
CA SER A 272 -8.09 24.51 -17.64
C SER A 272 -7.38 25.45 -16.65
N THR A 273 -7.42 25.18 -15.34
CA THR A 273 -6.69 25.98 -14.33
C THR A 273 -5.20 25.60 -14.27
N CYS A 274 -4.85 24.44 -14.82
CA CYS A 274 -3.48 23.98 -14.93
C CYS A 274 -2.67 24.84 -15.89
N SER A 275 -1.47 25.23 -15.47
CA SER A 275 -0.50 25.90 -16.35
C SER A 275 -0.01 24.95 -17.46
N SER A 276 0.61 25.53 -18.49
CA SER A 276 1.10 24.76 -19.64
C SER A 276 2.09 23.67 -19.20
N MET A 277 1.87 22.45 -19.69
CA MET A 277 2.75 21.29 -19.49
C MET A 277 3.59 20.98 -20.74
N GLN A 278 3.74 21.94 -21.64
CA GLN A 278 4.56 21.82 -22.85
C GLN A 278 6.01 22.17 -22.54
N CYS A 279 6.95 21.39 -23.07
CA CYS A 279 8.38 21.70 -22.96
C CYS A 279 8.75 22.88 -23.85
N ALA A 280 9.51 23.82 -23.29
CA ALA A 280 10.00 25.00 -23.99
C ALA A 280 10.70 24.63 -25.32
N ASN A 281 10.46 25.42 -26.36
CA ASN A 281 11.02 25.23 -27.71
C ASN A 281 10.69 23.88 -28.36
N SER A 282 9.60 23.22 -27.96
CA SER A 282 9.17 21.94 -28.55
C SER A 282 7.65 21.83 -28.60
N SER A 283 7.11 20.90 -29.39
CA SER A 283 5.71 20.47 -29.32
C SER A 283 5.46 19.34 -28.32
N MET A 284 6.48 18.95 -27.55
CA MET A 284 6.37 17.83 -26.62
C MET A 284 5.65 18.25 -25.35
N MET A 285 4.64 17.47 -24.98
CA MET A 285 3.97 17.58 -23.70
C MET A 285 4.67 16.72 -22.65
N LEU A 286 4.47 17.06 -21.39
CA LEU A 286 4.94 16.29 -20.24
C LEU A 286 4.63 14.79 -20.40
N GLY A 287 5.66 13.96 -20.23
CA GLY A 287 5.58 12.50 -20.39
C GLY A 287 5.89 12.00 -21.81
N ASN A 288 5.87 12.86 -22.82
CA ASN A 288 6.27 12.46 -24.17
C ASN A 288 7.78 12.26 -24.25
N PHE A 289 8.16 11.24 -25.01
CA PHE A 289 9.55 11.01 -25.39
C PHE A 289 9.64 10.51 -26.84
N THR A 290 10.77 10.77 -27.47
CA THR A 290 11.12 10.23 -28.79
C THR A 290 12.42 9.43 -28.69
N LEU A 291 12.51 8.40 -29.52
CA LEU A 291 13.66 7.53 -29.62
C LEU A 291 14.21 7.59 -31.05
N LEU A 292 15.48 7.93 -31.18
CA LEU A 292 16.22 7.84 -32.42
C LEU A 292 17.32 6.79 -32.26
N MET A 293 17.20 5.68 -32.99
CA MET A 293 18.22 4.63 -33.01
C MET A 293 19.51 5.16 -33.62
N THR A 294 20.64 4.88 -32.99
CA THR A 294 21.98 5.17 -33.51
C THR A 294 22.83 3.91 -33.52
N SER A 295 24.00 3.95 -34.17
CA SER A 295 24.94 2.83 -34.18
C SER A 295 25.54 2.50 -32.80
N SER A 296 25.42 3.42 -31.83
CA SER A 296 25.96 3.31 -30.47
C SER A 296 24.90 3.25 -29.38
N GLY A 297 23.61 3.10 -29.74
CA GLY A 297 22.49 3.02 -28.80
C GLY A 297 21.26 3.79 -29.29
N CYS A 298 20.66 4.58 -28.40
CA CYS A 298 19.51 5.42 -28.72
C CYS A 298 19.71 6.85 -28.20
N SER A 299 19.46 7.84 -29.06
CA SER A 299 19.24 9.21 -28.61
C SER A 299 17.80 9.36 -28.15
N VAL A 300 17.61 9.63 -26.87
CA VAL A 300 16.30 9.79 -26.23
C VAL A 300 16.09 11.27 -25.96
N THR A 301 15.03 11.84 -26.52
CA THR A 301 14.57 13.19 -26.14
C THR A 301 13.27 13.05 -25.36
N SER A 302 13.22 13.57 -24.14
CA SER A 302 12.05 13.46 -23.26
C SER A 302 11.66 14.80 -22.66
N CYS A 303 10.36 15.02 -22.53
CA CYS A 303 9.80 16.14 -21.77
C CYS A 303 9.41 15.66 -20.37
N SER A 304 10.24 15.98 -19.38
CA SER A 304 10.04 15.57 -17.98
C SER A 304 9.50 16.71 -17.13
N TYR A 305 8.89 16.36 -16.02
CA TYR A 305 8.44 17.33 -15.02
C TYR A 305 9.63 17.86 -14.23
N GLY A 306 9.67 19.17 -13.99
CA GLY A 306 10.76 19.88 -13.33
C GLY A 306 10.38 20.51 -11.99
N GLY A 307 9.16 20.29 -11.51
CA GLY A 307 8.63 20.82 -10.25
C GLY A 307 7.62 21.97 -10.41
N PHE A 308 7.09 22.43 -9.27
CA PHE A 308 6.01 23.43 -9.22
C PHE A 308 6.44 24.72 -8.51
N VAL A 309 6.22 25.87 -9.13
CA VAL A 309 6.54 27.19 -8.54
C VAL A 309 5.41 28.18 -8.81
N ASN A 310 4.80 28.72 -7.75
CA ASN A 310 3.82 29.80 -7.83
C ASN A 310 2.73 29.60 -8.90
N GLY A 311 2.13 28.40 -8.97
CA GLY A 311 1.09 28.09 -9.97
C GLY A 311 1.62 27.62 -11.33
N THR A 312 2.93 27.70 -11.55
CA THR A 312 3.58 27.34 -12.82
C THR A 312 4.23 25.97 -12.73
N ILE A 313 3.91 25.10 -13.69
CA ILE A 313 4.53 23.80 -13.90
C ILE A 313 5.81 24.00 -14.69
N LEU A 314 6.93 23.59 -14.11
CA LEU A 314 8.21 23.58 -14.79
C LEU A 314 8.33 22.26 -15.56
N THR A 315 8.77 22.36 -16.81
CA THR A 315 9.06 21.21 -17.66
C THR A 315 10.52 21.28 -18.11
N THR A 316 11.15 20.13 -18.32
CA THR A 316 12.55 20.04 -18.74
C THR A 316 12.64 19.15 -19.96
N LEU A 317 13.15 19.72 -21.05
CA LEU A 317 13.47 18.96 -22.26
C LEU A 317 14.90 18.44 -22.14
N THR A 318 15.05 17.13 -22.07
CA THR A 318 16.36 16.48 -21.98
C THR A 318 16.59 15.64 -23.23
N THR A 319 17.81 15.70 -23.78
CA THR A 319 18.25 14.80 -24.85
C THR A 319 19.51 14.09 -24.39
N ALA A 320 19.50 12.75 -24.35
CA ALA A 320 20.61 11.95 -23.89
C ALA A 320 20.81 10.72 -24.77
N LEU A 321 22.07 10.39 -25.05
CA LEU A 321 22.43 9.14 -25.70
C LEU A 321 22.52 8.05 -24.64
N LYS A 322 21.67 7.02 -24.76
CA LYS A 322 21.69 5.85 -23.89
C LYS A 322 22.20 4.61 -24.65
N PRO A 323 23.13 3.83 -24.08
CA PRO A 323 23.64 2.62 -24.73
C PRO A 323 22.55 1.54 -24.86
N GLN A 324 21.61 1.51 -23.92
CA GLN A 324 20.39 0.71 -24.00
C GLN A 324 19.18 1.63 -24.13
N CYS A 325 18.34 1.38 -25.13
CA CYS A 325 17.14 2.15 -25.37
C CYS A 325 16.14 1.87 -24.25
N PRO A 326 15.53 2.91 -23.65
CA PRO A 326 14.57 2.73 -22.58
C PRO A 326 13.35 1.97 -23.12
N ALA A 327 12.92 0.96 -22.36
CA ALA A 327 11.61 0.37 -22.58
C ALA A 327 10.51 1.40 -22.24
N PRO A 328 9.30 1.25 -22.81
CA PRO A 328 8.15 2.04 -22.37
C PRO A 328 7.97 1.94 -20.85
N HIS A 329 7.65 3.07 -20.22
CA HIS A 329 7.38 3.10 -18.79
C HIS A 329 6.22 2.16 -18.46
N GLN A 330 6.44 1.28 -17.49
CA GLN A 330 5.41 0.36 -17.02
C GLN A 330 4.63 1.06 -15.91
N TYR A 331 3.38 1.42 -16.19
CA TYR A 331 2.52 2.02 -15.17
C TYR A 331 2.10 0.98 -14.14
N PRO A 332 2.09 1.31 -12.84
CA PRO A 332 1.46 0.46 -11.85
C PRO A 332 -0.02 0.23 -12.19
N PRO A 333 -0.53 -1.00 -12.16
CA PRO A 333 -1.92 -1.25 -12.47
C PRO A 333 -2.82 -0.51 -11.48
N LEU A 334 -3.79 0.25 -11.99
CA LEU A 334 -4.82 0.85 -11.17
C LEU A 334 -5.85 -0.20 -10.76
N ILE A 335 -6.19 -0.21 -9.49
CA ILE A 335 -7.17 -1.11 -8.89
C ILE A 335 -8.51 -0.37 -8.87
N PRO A 336 -9.61 -0.98 -9.35
CA PRO A 336 -10.91 -0.37 -9.20
C PRO A 336 -11.19 -0.19 -7.71
N PRO A 337 -11.83 0.92 -7.31
CA PRO A 337 -12.01 1.18 -5.90
C PRO A 337 -12.84 0.05 -5.25
N PRO A 338 -12.42 -0.47 -4.09
CA PRO A 338 -13.03 -1.62 -3.49
C PRO A 338 -14.51 -1.32 -3.15
N THR A 339 -15.36 -2.31 -3.39
CA THR A 339 -16.78 -2.29 -3.01
C THR A 339 -17.08 -3.19 -1.81
N SER A 340 -16.09 -3.96 -1.37
CA SER A 340 -16.15 -4.88 -0.22
C SER A 340 -14.74 -5.11 0.33
N SER A 341 -14.63 -5.34 1.63
CA SER A 341 -13.37 -5.69 2.30
C SER A 341 -13.12 -7.20 2.18
N PHE A 342 -12.60 -7.66 1.04
CA PHE A 342 -12.10 -9.02 0.95
C PHE A 342 -10.69 -9.08 1.52
N PHE A 343 -10.55 -9.80 2.63
CA PHE A 343 -9.27 -10.22 3.21
C PHE A 343 -8.66 -11.25 2.27
N GLU A 344 -7.91 -10.80 1.26
CA GLU A 344 -7.13 -11.70 0.42
C GLU A 344 -5.89 -12.13 1.22
N THR A 345 -6.10 -13.08 2.13
CA THR A 345 -5.01 -13.96 2.55
C THR A 345 -4.53 -14.62 1.27
N TYR A 346 -3.35 -14.23 0.77
CA TYR A 346 -2.60 -15.00 -0.23
C TYR A 346 -2.19 -16.34 0.40
N LEU A 347 -3.17 -17.19 0.69
CA LEU A 347 -2.97 -18.61 0.79
C LEU A 347 -2.99 -19.09 -0.65
N GLY A 348 -1.80 -19.32 -1.20
CA GLY A 348 -1.68 -20.10 -2.43
C GLY A 348 -2.50 -21.39 -2.29
N PRO A 349 -3.07 -21.91 -3.39
CA PRO A 349 -3.88 -23.12 -3.32
C PRO A 349 -3.08 -24.22 -2.63
N SER A 350 -3.61 -24.72 -1.50
CA SER A 350 -3.05 -25.90 -0.85
C SER A 350 -3.02 -27.04 -1.87
N PRO A 351 -1.90 -27.77 -2.00
CA PRO A 351 -1.82 -28.87 -2.94
C PRO A 351 -2.89 -29.90 -2.59
N THR A 352 -3.70 -30.26 -3.57
CA THR A 352 -4.66 -31.36 -3.46
C THR A 352 -3.90 -32.65 -3.13
N PRO A 353 -4.42 -33.49 -2.21
CA PRO A 353 -3.80 -34.79 -1.95
C PRO A 353 -3.89 -35.65 -3.22
N MET A 354 -2.74 -36.14 -3.68
CA MET A 354 -2.65 -37.17 -4.71
C MET A 354 -3.47 -38.39 -4.28
N ALA A 355 -4.42 -38.80 -5.12
CA ALA A 355 -5.11 -40.06 -4.97
C ALA A 355 -4.13 -41.21 -5.24
N SER A 356 -3.96 -42.09 -4.25
CA SER A 356 -3.25 -43.34 -4.37
C SER A 356 -3.99 -44.25 -5.36
N GLU A 357 -3.31 -44.66 -6.42
CA GLU A 357 -3.75 -45.79 -7.25
C GLU A 357 -3.76 -47.06 -6.40
N GLY A 358 -4.85 -47.81 -6.49
CA GLY A 358 -5.05 -49.08 -5.81
C GLY A 358 -6.32 -49.72 -6.34
N GLY A 359 -6.22 -50.31 -7.53
CA GLY A 359 -7.33 -51.02 -8.16
C GLY A 359 -7.53 -52.41 -7.57
N VAL A 360 -8.80 -52.80 -7.39
CA VAL A 360 -9.33 -54.14 -7.72
C VAL A 360 -10.86 -54.07 -7.73
N ASP A 361 -11.45 -54.29 -8.90
CA ASP A 361 -12.83 -54.77 -9.12
C ASP A 361 -12.91 -56.26 -8.72
N PRO A 362 -14.08 -56.86 -8.38
CA PRO A 362 -15.14 -57.02 -9.37
C PRO A 362 -16.63 -57.12 -8.91
N MET A 363 -17.50 -56.87 -9.89
CA MET A 363 -18.76 -57.56 -10.24
C MET A 363 -20.10 -57.29 -9.48
N MET A 364 -21.03 -56.75 -10.27
CA MET A 364 -22.33 -57.33 -10.71
C MET A 364 -23.67 -56.68 -10.27
N VAL A 365 -24.59 -56.63 -11.25
CA VAL A 365 -26.07 -56.46 -11.24
C VAL A 365 -26.55 -55.04 -10.92
N GLY A 366 -27.46 -54.37 -11.65
CA GLY A 366 -28.37 -54.70 -12.74
C GLY A 366 -29.55 -53.70 -12.69
N MET A 367 -30.27 -53.57 -13.80
CA MET A 367 -31.56 -52.88 -13.99
C MET A 367 -31.60 -51.34 -14.11
N ALA A 368 -31.78 -50.90 -15.37
CA ALA A 368 -32.64 -49.77 -15.75
C ALA A 368 -34.13 -50.11 -15.54
N PRO A 369 -35.05 -49.12 -15.58
CA PRO A 369 -35.76 -48.90 -16.84
C PRO A 369 -36.01 -47.41 -17.22
N THR A 370 -35.86 -47.16 -18.51
CA THR A 370 -36.72 -46.39 -19.45
C THR A 370 -37.73 -45.35 -18.92
N SER A 371 -37.64 -44.12 -19.46
CA SER A 371 -38.65 -43.58 -20.40
C SER A 371 -38.24 -42.22 -21.01
N THR A 372 -37.96 -42.20 -22.31
CA THR A 372 -38.18 -41.07 -23.24
C THR A 372 -39.58 -41.23 -23.89
N PRO A 373 -40.12 -40.33 -24.76
CA PRO A 373 -39.54 -39.13 -25.38
C PRO A 373 -40.50 -37.90 -25.45
N SER A 374 -40.01 -36.79 -26.01
CA SER A 374 -40.59 -36.21 -27.23
C SER A 374 -39.65 -35.18 -27.85
N ALA A 375 -39.41 -35.38 -29.14
CA ALA A 375 -38.58 -34.58 -30.03
C ALA A 375 -39.39 -33.45 -30.67
N SER A 376 -38.70 -32.37 -31.07
CA SER A 376 -38.99 -31.76 -32.37
C SER A 376 -37.73 -31.10 -32.94
N SER A 377 -37.61 -31.26 -34.26
CA SER A 377 -36.43 -31.12 -35.09
C SER A 377 -36.54 -29.90 -36.02
N GLY A 378 -35.42 -29.26 -36.34
CA GLY A 378 -35.26 -28.35 -37.48
C GLY A 378 -33.78 -28.25 -37.92
N PRO A 379 -33.44 -28.45 -39.21
CA PRO A 379 -32.07 -28.71 -39.68
C PRO A 379 -31.31 -27.44 -40.20
N PRO A 380 -29.99 -27.54 -40.45
CA PRO A 380 -29.10 -26.43 -40.80
C PRO A 380 -28.78 -26.35 -42.30
N PRO A 381 -28.10 -25.29 -42.80
CA PRO A 381 -27.40 -25.34 -44.07
C PRO A 381 -25.88 -25.46 -43.90
N ALA A 382 -25.31 -26.22 -44.84
CA ALA A 382 -23.94 -26.70 -44.91
C ALA A 382 -22.98 -25.75 -45.64
N ALA A 383 -21.69 -25.82 -45.28
CA ALA A 383 -20.58 -25.50 -46.17
C ALA A 383 -19.38 -26.45 -45.90
N ARG A 384 -19.24 -27.41 -46.83
CA ARG A 384 -18.04 -28.05 -47.41
C ARG A 384 -16.74 -27.22 -47.27
N TYR A 385 -15.48 -27.69 -47.22
CA TYR A 385 -14.72 -28.91 -47.62
C TYR A 385 -13.23 -28.56 -47.23
N VAL A 386 -12.33 -29.38 -46.67
CA VAL A 386 -11.42 -30.40 -47.26
C VAL A 386 -10.40 -30.76 -46.18
N VAL A 387 -10.07 -32.05 -46.09
CA VAL A 387 -9.01 -32.67 -45.27
C VAL A 387 -7.71 -32.73 -46.08
N GLY A 388 -6.56 -32.55 -45.42
CA GLY A 388 -5.24 -32.89 -45.93
C GLY A 388 -4.37 -33.47 -44.83
N ASP A 389 -4.13 -34.79 -44.90
CA ASP A 389 -3.18 -35.60 -44.12
C ASP A 389 -1.72 -35.15 -44.29
N ALA A 390 -0.87 -35.41 -43.29
CA ALA A 390 0.25 -36.37 -43.39
C ALA A 390 1.37 -36.16 -42.33
N LEU A 391 1.51 -37.18 -41.47
CA LEU A 391 2.74 -37.95 -41.16
C LEU A 391 4.05 -37.29 -40.66
N GLY A 392 4.56 -37.85 -39.54
CA GLY A 392 5.98 -37.85 -39.15
C GLY A 392 6.16 -37.73 -37.62
N ALA A 393 5.92 -38.74 -36.78
CA ALA A 393 6.75 -39.92 -36.48
C ALA A 393 8.10 -39.65 -35.77
N LEU A 394 8.13 -40.06 -34.48
CA LEU A 394 9.20 -40.73 -33.70
C LEU A 394 10.58 -40.06 -33.42
N ALA A 395 10.90 -39.96 -32.12
CA ALA A 395 12.05 -40.58 -31.39
C ALA A 395 12.41 -39.72 -30.15
N LEU A 396 12.05 -40.07 -28.90
CA LEU A 396 12.66 -41.04 -27.96
C LEU A 396 14.17 -40.87 -27.70
N CYS A 397 14.51 -40.33 -26.51
CA CYS A 397 15.50 -40.81 -25.51
C CYS A 397 15.85 -39.64 -24.55
N LEU A 398 15.42 -39.59 -23.27
CA LEU A 398 15.83 -40.34 -22.07
C LEU A 398 17.32 -40.21 -21.67
N VAL A 399 17.49 -39.75 -20.41
CA VAL A 399 18.63 -39.88 -19.48
C VAL A 399 19.81 -38.91 -19.63
N ALA A 400 19.96 -38.01 -18.65
CA ALA A 400 21.17 -37.92 -17.82
C ALA A 400 20.92 -37.01 -16.62
N ASN A 401 20.80 -37.63 -15.45
CA ASN A 401 21.04 -37.01 -14.15
C ASN A 401 22.46 -37.40 -13.72
N LEU A 402 23.07 -36.53 -12.91
CA LEU A 402 24.24 -36.72 -12.05
C LEU A 402 25.65 -36.33 -12.54
N LEU A 403 26.19 -35.41 -11.72
CA LEU A 403 27.58 -35.08 -11.39
C LEU A 403 28.23 -34.01 -12.29
N TRP A 404 28.35 -32.77 -11.79
CA TRP A 404 29.39 -32.31 -10.85
C TRP A 404 28.85 -31.17 -9.98
#